data_AF-A0A238K3E4-F1
#
_entry.id   AF-A0A238K3E4-F1
#
_cell.length_a   1.000
_cell.length_b   1.000
_cell.length_c   1.000
_cell.angle_alpha   90.00
_cell.angle_beta   90.00
_cell.angle_gamma   90.00
#
_symmetry.space_group_name_H-M   'P 1'
#
loop_
_entity.id
_entity.type
_entity.pdbx_description
1 polymer ?
#
loop_
_entity_poly.entity_id
_entity_poly.type
_entity_poly.pdbx_seq_one_letter_code
_entity_poly.pdbx_strand_id
1 'polypeptide(L)'
;MTSEIGPRLLDLLEIAATVFCADTTFPRGALDQPREGRAWRRDLHFRFAVRDIAFWDRPVVRQALRETIEFMTDDCVDCAFVAAEFSPTLQSYFRFENTSSDKTRIDDVIMFSGGLDSLAGTLKVLCGSQKRVALVTHFSAQKTIRRQAELIEQLKTRFRDRLLWIPVHVHRRRSPAKESTQRSRSLLFAALGCVVARMLGVDHLQFYENGIVSQNLPLAPPIVGTLATRTTHPRTLMLLSDFLSQVSGRPFEVNNPFEWLTKTEVVQSIAELKMTNMIGRTVSCNHTFKRTAAERHCGSCSQCLDRRFAILANGLAASDRAEDYATDVLFGVRDNEQERALAVEWVRHAIDLAEMPPEKFNETFMDELLRVTSPVQDRKAAFSRSFDMHQRHGRAVVGVLNTLPSSDMDEFPDRSIAAMFASHARTEVSVTPAIAPGPEAPPPRMERSIASDNIVEVVRRGPSSFDVLGIQGYSGPRARILSCLLDVLIEDRQQGRPIREFRGLTGRALADKLNATEYNIRQDIHRIKSDFRASWTAIYDMPPPKDLLIGNRSDKGYFLNPKIHVVTPENVG
;
A
#
# COMPACT_ATOMS: atom_id res chain seq x y z
N MET A 1 -23.11 -9.67 -22.43
CA MET A 1 -23.78 -8.44 -22.89
C MET A 1 -22.99 -7.26 -22.36
N THR A 2 -22.12 -6.69 -23.18
CA THR A 2 -21.41 -5.45 -22.85
C THR A 2 -22.03 -4.37 -23.71
N SER A 3 -22.80 -3.46 -23.12
CA SER A 3 -23.07 -2.18 -23.79
C SER A 3 -21.72 -1.57 -24.17
N GLU A 4 -21.65 -0.96 -25.35
CA GLU A 4 -20.44 -0.27 -25.78
C GLU A 4 -20.10 0.82 -24.76
N ILE A 5 -18.88 0.82 -24.22
CA ILE A 5 -18.45 1.81 -23.24
C ILE A 5 -18.44 3.16 -23.95
N GLY A 6 -19.28 4.09 -23.49
CA GLY A 6 -19.39 5.41 -24.09
C GLY A 6 -18.05 6.18 -24.07
N PRO A 7 -17.83 7.10 -25.04
CA PRO A 7 -16.53 7.79 -25.20
C PRO A 7 -16.03 8.49 -23.94
N ARG A 8 -16.93 9.12 -23.16
CA ARG A 8 -16.59 9.78 -21.89
C ARG A 8 -16.07 8.83 -20.81
N LEU A 9 -16.60 7.61 -20.78
CA LEU A 9 -16.17 6.59 -19.83
C LEU A 9 -14.78 6.03 -20.20
N LEU A 10 -14.44 6.00 -21.48
CA LEU A 10 -13.06 5.70 -21.91
C LEU A 10 -12.10 6.82 -21.56
N ASP A 11 -12.48 8.06 -21.84
CA ASP A 11 -11.69 9.23 -21.46
C ASP A 11 -11.44 9.25 -19.94
N LEU A 12 -12.45 8.90 -19.13
CA LEU A 12 -12.33 8.79 -17.68
C LEU A 12 -11.23 7.80 -17.25
N LEU A 13 -11.16 6.62 -17.89
CA LEU A 13 -10.13 5.62 -17.58
C LEU A 13 -8.73 6.14 -17.93
N GLU A 14 -8.59 6.77 -19.09
CA GLU A 14 -7.32 7.30 -19.58
C GLU A 14 -6.85 8.50 -18.73
N ILE A 15 -7.78 9.38 -18.33
CA ILE A 15 -7.52 10.48 -17.39
C ILE A 15 -7.06 9.92 -16.04
N ALA A 16 -7.82 9.00 -15.44
CA ALA A 16 -7.49 8.46 -14.12
C ALA A 16 -6.17 7.68 -14.13
N ALA A 17 -5.88 6.94 -15.20
CA ALA A 17 -4.59 6.27 -15.40
C ALA A 17 -3.43 7.28 -15.56
N THR A 18 -3.67 8.38 -16.27
CA THR A 18 -2.67 9.46 -16.45
C THR A 18 -2.36 10.14 -15.12
N VAL A 19 -3.39 10.48 -14.33
CA VAL A 19 -3.22 11.05 -12.99
C VAL A 19 -2.44 10.08 -12.10
N PHE A 20 -2.81 8.79 -12.07
CA PHE A 20 -2.09 7.78 -11.30
C PHE A 20 -0.62 7.60 -11.74
N CYS A 21 -0.38 7.66 -13.04
CA CYS A 21 0.99 7.60 -13.57
C CYS A 21 1.81 8.83 -13.15
N ALA A 22 1.24 10.03 -13.23
CA ALA A 22 1.92 11.25 -12.80
C ALA A 22 2.22 11.23 -11.29
N ASP A 23 1.21 10.85 -10.49
CA ASP A 23 1.32 10.75 -9.03
C ASP A 23 2.47 9.84 -8.61
N THR A 24 2.65 8.71 -9.30
CA THR A 24 3.74 7.75 -9.04
C THR A 24 5.07 8.08 -9.75
N THR A 25 5.09 9.06 -10.65
CA THR A 25 6.29 9.44 -11.44
C THR A 25 7.06 10.57 -10.79
N PHE A 26 6.37 11.58 -10.25
CA PHE A 26 7.01 12.77 -9.70
C PHE A 26 7.12 12.64 -8.18
N PRO A 27 8.33 12.50 -7.60
CA PRO A 27 8.48 12.37 -6.15
C PRO A 27 7.99 13.64 -5.44
N ARG A 28 7.39 13.45 -4.26
CA ARG A 28 7.18 14.55 -3.31
C ARG A 28 8.50 14.86 -2.61
N GLY A 29 8.72 16.13 -2.23
CA GLY A 29 9.88 16.50 -1.44
C GLY A 29 9.88 15.80 -0.07
N ALA A 30 11.08 15.62 0.51
CA ALA A 30 11.22 15.09 1.85
C ALA A 30 10.69 16.10 2.89
N LEU A 31 10.10 15.57 3.95
CA LEU A 31 9.41 16.33 5.01
C LEU A 31 10.38 17.00 5.98
N ASP A 32 11.66 16.63 5.92
CA ASP A 32 12.76 17.13 6.74
C ASP A 32 13.26 18.52 6.33
N GLN A 33 12.68 19.14 5.30
CA GLN A 33 13.06 20.49 4.95
C GLN A 33 12.43 21.50 5.92
N PRO A 34 13.19 22.49 6.42
CA PRO A 34 12.70 23.59 7.26
C PRO A 34 11.76 24.57 6.53
N ARG A 35 11.05 24.11 5.49
CA ARG A 35 10.12 24.85 4.63
C ARG A 35 8.67 24.40 4.83
N GLU A 36 8.27 24.04 6.05
CA GLU A 36 6.86 23.88 6.44
C GLU A 36 6.03 22.99 5.49
N GLY A 37 6.61 21.90 4.97
CA GLY A 37 5.88 21.00 4.05
C GLY A 37 5.56 21.59 2.66
N ARG A 38 6.04 22.79 2.29
CA ARG A 38 5.80 23.35 0.93
C ARG A 38 6.36 22.48 -0.19
N ALA A 39 7.45 21.74 0.07
CA ALA A 39 8.03 20.79 -0.87
C ALA A 39 7.19 19.50 -1.04
N TRP A 40 6.19 19.28 -0.20
CA TRP A 40 5.30 18.11 -0.26
C TRP A 40 4.22 18.23 -1.35
N ARG A 41 3.70 19.45 -1.54
CA ARG A 41 2.69 19.76 -2.55
C ARG A 41 3.36 20.00 -3.89
N ARG A 42 2.85 19.38 -4.95
CA ARG A 42 3.36 19.55 -6.32
C ARG A 42 2.41 20.43 -7.11
N ASP A 43 2.96 21.23 -8.00
CA ASP A 43 2.19 21.91 -9.05
C ASP A 43 2.18 21.03 -10.30
N LEU A 44 1.02 20.47 -10.65
CA LEU A 44 0.85 19.54 -11.77
C LEU A 44 -0.06 20.12 -12.84
N HIS A 45 0.48 20.31 -14.05
CA HIS A 45 -0.30 20.71 -15.22
C HIS A 45 -0.54 19.51 -16.13
N PHE A 46 -1.79 19.06 -16.19
CA PHE A 46 -2.20 17.97 -17.06
C PHE A 46 -2.75 18.47 -18.38
N ARG A 47 -2.34 17.79 -19.46
CA ARG A 47 -2.94 17.93 -20.79
C ARG A 47 -3.48 16.58 -21.24
N PHE A 48 -4.79 16.39 -21.12
CA PHE A 48 -5.44 15.12 -21.44
C PHE A 48 -5.94 15.11 -22.89
N ALA A 49 -5.64 14.02 -23.60
CA ALA A 49 -6.28 13.73 -24.88
C ALA A 49 -7.64 13.06 -24.62
N VAL A 50 -8.71 13.64 -25.15
CA VAL A 50 -10.09 13.18 -24.91
C VAL A 50 -10.90 13.13 -26.20
N ARG A 51 -11.93 12.28 -26.20
CA ARG A 51 -12.83 12.07 -27.34
C ARG A 51 -13.96 13.10 -27.38
N ASP A 52 -14.40 13.61 -26.23
CA ASP A 52 -15.47 14.63 -26.13
C ASP A 52 -14.97 15.92 -25.47
N ILE A 53 -14.22 16.74 -26.21
CA ILE A 53 -13.66 18.02 -25.71
C ILE A 53 -14.77 18.94 -25.19
N ALA A 54 -15.89 19.03 -25.91
CA ALA A 54 -16.99 19.92 -25.55
C ALA A 54 -17.64 19.55 -24.20
N PHE A 55 -17.52 18.30 -23.77
CA PHE A 55 -17.88 17.88 -22.43
C PHE A 55 -16.77 18.20 -21.42
N TRP A 56 -15.54 17.76 -21.68
CA TRP A 56 -14.44 17.87 -20.71
C TRP A 56 -14.00 19.31 -20.44
N ASP A 57 -14.15 20.22 -21.41
CA ASP A 57 -13.79 21.63 -21.24
C ASP A 57 -14.89 22.45 -20.54
N ARG A 58 -16.03 21.84 -20.19
CA ARG A 58 -17.06 22.52 -19.41
C ARG A 58 -16.49 22.93 -18.05
N PRO A 59 -16.71 24.19 -17.59
CA PRO A 59 -16.17 24.67 -16.31
C PRO A 59 -16.52 23.77 -15.12
N VAL A 60 -17.76 23.26 -15.07
CA VAL A 60 -18.22 22.37 -13.99
C VAL A 60 -17.48 21.02 -13.96
N VAL A 61 -17.19 20.44 -15.13
CA VAL A 61 -16.49 19.15 -15.23
C VAL A 61 -15.01 19.33 -14.87
N ARG A 62 -14.39 20.41 -15.37
CA ARG A 62 -13.02 20.81 -15.04
C ARG A 62 -12.84 20.98 -13.54
N GLN A 63 -13.75 21.72 -12.91
CA GLN A 63 -13.70 22.01 -11.49
C GLN A 63 -13.88 20.74 -10.67
N ALA A 64 -14.87 19.89 -10.99
CA ALA A 64 -15.08 18.63 -10.29
C ALA A 64 -13.87 17.68 -10.37
N LEU A 65 -13.25 17.55 -11.55
CA LEU A 65 -12.02 16.76 -11.72
C LEU A 65 -10.86 17.34 -10.90
N ARG A 66 -10.64 18.65 -10.98
CA ARG A 66 -9.57 19.34 -10.24
C ARG A 66 -9.74 19.13 -8.74
N GLU A 67 -10.88 19.49 -8.18
CA GLU A 67 -11.16 19.38 -6.75
C GLU A 67 -10.98 17.95 -6.23
N THR A 68 -11.40 16.95 -7.03
CA THR A 68 -11.20 15.53 -6.70
C THR A 68 -9.72 15.20 -6.60
N ILE A 69 -8.91 15.56 -7.60
CA ILE A 69 -7.48 15.25 -7.60
C ILE A 69 -6.76 15.99 -6.46
N GLU A 70 -6.98 17.30 -6.34
CA GLU A 70 -6.32 18.15 -5.33
C GLU A 70 -6.63 17.67 -3.92
N PHE A 71 -7.90 17.34 -3.62
CA PHE A 71 -8.27 16.84 -2.29
C PHE A 71 -7.63 15.50 -1.97
N MET A 72 -7.54 14.59 -2.94
CA MET A 72 -6.97 13.25 -2.71
C MET A 72 -5.45 13.27 -2.58
N THR A 73 -4.79 14.18 -3.31
CA THR A 73 -3.33 14.19 -3.46
C THR A 73 -2.63 15.27 -2.64
N ASP A 74 -3.35 16.29 -2.15
CA ASP A 74 -2.78 17.53 -1.60
C ASP A 74 -1.90 18.32 -2.61
N ASP A 75 -1.99 18.01 -3.91
CA ASP A 75 -1.31 18.77 -4.98
C ASP A 75 -2.15 19.95 -5.45
N CYS A 76 -1.51 20.88 -6.16
CA CYS A 76 -2.17 21.93 -6.94
C CYS A 76 -2.23 21.48 -8.40
N VAL A 77 -3.43 21.50 -8.99
CA VAL A 77 -3.67 20.82 -10.28
C VAL A 77 -4.35 21.76 -11.28
N ASP A 78 -3.80 21.82 -12.48
CA ASP A 78 -4.49 22.39 -13.63
C ASP A 78 -4.71 21.37 -14.73
N CYS A 79 -5.86 21.47 -15.40
CA CYS A 79 -6.32 20.51 -16.40
C CYS A 79 -6.66 21.24 -17.70
N ALA A 80 -6.01 20.83 -18.78
CA ALA A 80 -6.30 21.22 -20.15
C ALA A 80 -6.66 19.98 -20.99
N PHE A 81 -7.53 20.17 -21.99
CA PHE A 81 -8.03 19.08 -22.84
C PHE A 81 -7.71 19.32 -24.31
N VAL A 82 -7.38 18.25 -25.02
CA VAL A 82 -7.14 18.25 -26.47
C VAL A 82 -7.84 17.07 -27.14
N ALA A 83 -8.06 17.16 -28.46
CA ALA A 83 -8.61 16.06 -29.24
C ALA A 83 -7.69 14.83 -29.18
N ALA A 84 -8.27 13.65 -28.96
CA ALA A 84 -7.54 12.40 -29.14
C ALA A 84 -7.36 12.08 -30.64
N GLU A 85 -6.10 11.92 -31.08
CA GLU A 85 -5.77 11.54 -32.46
C GLU A 85 -5.90 10.02 -32.72
N PHE A 86 -5.86 9.21 -31.65
CA PHE A 86 -5.88 7.74 -31.72
C PHE A 86 -6.84 7.17 -30.68
N SER A 87 -7.71 6.22 -31.10
CA SER A 87 -8.60 5.49 -30.19
C SER A 87 -8.25 4.00 -30.19
N PRO A 88 -7.61 3.48 -29.13
CA PRO A 88 -7.48 2.04 -28.93
C PRO A 88 -8.86 1.37 -28.86
N THR A 89 -8.97 0.11 -29.29
CA THR A 89 -10.22 -0.65 -29.21
C THR A 89 -10.51 -1.13 -27.79
N LEU A 90 -11.81 -1.14 -27.43
CA LEU A 90 -12.39 -1.43 -26.11
C LEU A 90 -11.93 -2.75 -25.46
N GLN A 91 -11.76 -3.81 -26.26
CA GLN A 91 -11.39 -5.15 -25.81
C GLN A 91 -9.99 -5.23 -25.16
N SER A 92 -9.22 -4.14 -25.18
CA SER A 92 -7.89 -4.09 -24.57
C SER A 92 -7.90 -3.85 -23.05
N TYR A 93 -8.98 -3.29 -22.48
CA TYR A 93 -8.98 -2.82 -21.08
C TYR A 93 -9.65 -3.77 -20.08
N PHE A 94 -10.73 -4.46 -20.48
CA PHE A 94 -11.45 -5.40 -19.62
C PHE A 94 -11.58 -6.76 -20.30
N ARG A 95 -11.14 -7.82 -19.61
CA ARG A 95 -11.42 -9.20 -20.00
C ARG A 95 -12.66 -9.66 -19.24
N PHE A 96 -13.82 -9.51 -19.86
CA PHE A 96 -15.00 -10.24 -19.42
C PHE A 96 -14.84 -11.66 -19.93
N GLU A 97 -14.64 -12.62 -19.03
CA GLU A 97 -14.83 -14.02 -19.42
C GLU A 97 -16.25 -14.15 -19.97
N ASN A 98 -16.45 -14.93 -21.03
CA ASN A 98 -17.76 -15.25 -21.58
C ASN A 98 -18.55 -16.04 -20.52
N THR A 99 -19.04 -15.36 -19.50
CA THR A 99 -20.05 -15.87 -18.59
C THR A 99 -21.32 -15.99 -19.43
N SER A 100 -21.61 -17.24 -19.79
CA SER A 100 -22.80 -17.72 -20.46
C SER A 100 -24.01 -16.84 -20.17
N SER A 101 -24.55 -16.24 -21.23
CA SER A 101 -25.95 -15.92 -21.58
C SER A 101 -27.02 -15.57 -20.52
N ASP A 102 -26.76 -15.58 -19.22
CA ASP A 102 -27.78 -15.24 -18.23
C ASP A 102 -27.79 -13.73 -18.00
N LYS A 103 -28.98 -13.17 -18.25
CA LYS A 103 -29.38 -11.79 -18.00
C LYS A 103 -29.48 -11.50 -16.48
N THR A 104 -28.52 -11.97 -15.69
CA THR A 104 -28.58 -11.84 -14.23
C THR A 104 -28.22 -10.41 -13.83
N ARG A 105 -29.26 -9.66 -13.44
CA ARG A 105 -29.16 -8.32 -12.86
C ARG A 105 -28.19 -8.33 -11.67
N ILE A 106 -27.20 -7.43 -11.71
CA ILE A 106 -26.33 -7.09 -10.58
C ILE A 106 -26.97 -5.95 -9.81
N ASP A 107 -26.99 -6.05 -8.48
CA ASP A 107 -27.60 -5.05 -7.60
C ASP A 107 -26.56 -4.09 -7.03
N ASP A 108 -25.37 -4.59 -6.67
CA ASP A 108 -24.30 -3.78 -6.08
C ASP A 108 -22.95 -4.05 -6.78
N VAL A 109 -22.17 -2.98 -7.01
CA VAL A 109 -20.77 -3.08 -7.41
C VAL A 109 -19.89 -2.75 -6.21
N ILE A 110 -19.10 -3.72 -5.78
CA ILE A 110 -18.24 -3.62 -4.60
C ILE A 110 -16.78 -3.56 -5.04
N MET A 111 -16.08 -2.54 -4.54
CA MET A 111 -14.65 -2.36 -4.74
C MET A 111 -13.90 -3.31 -3.79
N PHE A 112 -13.40 -4.43 -4.33
CA PHE A 112 -12.88 -5.54 -3.53
C PHE A 112 -11.35 -5.58 -3.53
N SER A 113 -10.74 -5.33 -2.37
CA SER A 113 -9.28 -5.34 -2.19
C SER A 113 -8.72 -6.67 -1.69
N GLY A 114 -9.56 -7.60 -1.23
CA GLY A 114 -9.13 -8.82 -0.55
C GLY A 114 -8.62 -8.58 0.89
N GLY A 115 -8.76 -7.35 1.40
CA GLY A 115 -8.58 -7.03 2.80
C GLY A 115 -9.80 -7.38 3.65
N LEU A 116 -9.61 -7.34 4.96
CA LEU A 116 -10.61 -7.72 5.96
C LEU A 116 -11.94 -6.96 5.80
N ASP A 117 -11.88 -5.66 5.55
CA ASP A 117 -13.06 -4.79 5.52
C ASP A 117 -13.88 -5.03 4.24
N SER A 118 -13.20 -5.14 3.09
CA SER A 118 -13.85 -5.50 1.83
C SER A 118 -14.49 -6.88 1.87
N LEU A 119 -13.91 -7.83 2.60
CA LEU A 119 -14.52 -9.14 2.86
C LEU A 119 -15.76 -8.99 3.75
N ALA A 120 -15.64 -8.32 4.90
CA ALA A 120 -16.75 -8.12 5.84
C ALA A 120 -17.95 -7.44 5.16
N GLY A 121 -17.71 -6.40 4.36
CA GLY A 121 -18.74 -5.72 3.59
C GLY A 121 -19.44 -6.64 2.59
N THR A 122 -18.65 -7.38 1.83
CA THR A 122 -19.16 -8.38 0.87
C THR A 122 -20.01 -9.43 1.57
N LEU A 123 -19.55 -9.98 2.71
CA LEU A 123 -20.29 -10.95 3.51
C LEU A 123 -21.58 -10.34 4.06
N LYS A 124 -21.56 -9.10 4.55
CA LYS A 124 -22.75 -8.41 5.07
C LYS A 124 -23.84 -8.28 4.00
N VAL A 125 -23.48 -7.94 2.77
CA VAL A 125 -24.43 -7.89 1.65
C VAL A 125 -24.95 -9.28 1.29
N LEU A 126 -24.04 -10.25 1.09
CA LEU A 126 -24.40 -11.59 0.59
C LEU A 126 -25.14 -12.46 1.62
N CYS A 127 -24.84 -12.30 2.91
CA CYS A 127 -25.54 -13.00 3.99
C CYS A 127 -26.82 -12.27 4.43
N GLY A 128 -26.81 -10.94 4.42
CA GLY A 128 -27.94 -10.13 4.88
C GLY A 128 -29.05 -9.91 3.83
N SER A 129 -28.83 -10.31 2.58
CA SER A 129 -29.80 -10.10 1.50
C SER A 129 -29.69 -11.18 0.41
N GLN A 130 -30.62 -11.16 -0.55
CA GLN A 130 -30.55 -11.97 -1.78
C GLN A 130 -29.93 -11.22 -2.96
N LYS A 131 -29.29 -10.08 -2.71
CA LYS A 131 -28.65 -9.28 -3.76
C LYS A 131 -27.54 -10.06 -4.47
N ARG A 132 -27.35 -9.72 -5.74
CA ARG A 132 -26.20 -10.14 -6.55
C ARG A 132 -25.17 -9.02 -6.60
N VAL A 133 -23.90 -9.37 -6.39
CA VAL A 133 -22.82 -8.39 -6.31
C VAL A 133 -21.78 -8.63 -7.39
N ALA A 134 -21.25 -7.56 -7.95
CA ALA A 134 -20.04 -7.60 -8.76
C ALA A 134 -18.85 -7.13 -7.92
N LEU A 135 -17.83 -7.99 -7.78
CA LEU A 135 -16.59 -7.67 -7.08
C LEU A 135 -15.55 -7.20 -8.09
N VAL A 136 -15.21 -5.92 -8.03
CA VAL A 136 -14.16 -5.33 -8.88
C VAL A 136 -12.85 -5.36 -8.11
N THR A 137 -11.88 -6.14 -8.61
CA THR A 137 -10.57 -6.30 -7.95
C THR A 137 -9.48 -5.70 -8.82
N HIS A 138 -8.78 -4.69 -8.30
CA HIS A 138 -7.59 -4.13 -8.95
C HIS A 138 -6.32 -4.86 -8.49
N PHE A 139 -5.65 -5.50 -9.43
CA PHE A 139 -4.40 -6.20 -9.21
C PHE A 139 -3.18 -5.28 -9.34
N SER A 140 -2.84 -4.59 -8.25
CA SER A 140 -1.69 -3.67 -8.21
C SER A 140 -0.34 -4.36 -7.98
N ALA A 141 -0.32 -5.57 -7.41
CA ALA A 141 0.91 -6.28 -7.05
C ALA A 141 0.71 -7.81 -7.15
N GLN A 142 1.62 -8.49 -7.86
CA GLN A 142 1.53 -9.93 -8.16
C GLN A 142 1.40 -10.81 -6.90
N LYS A 143 2.08 -10.44 -5.80
CA LYS A 143 2.03 -11.18 -4.51
C LYS A 143 0.64 -11.25 -3.86
N THR A 144 -0.31 -10.39 -4.25
CA THR A 144 -1.66 -10.34 -3.67
C THR A 144 -2.71 -11.03 -4.56
N ILE A 145 -2.42 -11.23 -5.86
CA ILE A 145 -3.35 -11.77 -6.86
C ILE A 145 -3.84 -13.17 -6.49
N ARG A 146 -2.92 -14.10 -6.21
CA ARG A 146 -3.27 -15.49 -5.88
C ARG A 146 -4.21 -15.57 -4.67
N ARG A 147 -3.95 -14.78 -3.63
CA ARG A 147 -4.74 -14.80 -2.39
C ARG A 147 -6.11 -14.16 -2.57
N GLN A 148 -6.18 -13.06 -3.33
CA GLN A 148 -7.46 -12.49 -3.74
C GLN A 148 -8.29 -13.50 -4.54
N ALA A 149 -7.66 -14.21 -5.48
CA ALA A 149 -8.34 -15.26 -6.25
C ALA A 149 -8.83 -16.41 -5.34
N GLU A 150 -8.00 -16.92 -4.42
CA GLU A 150 -8.41 -17.95 -3.45
C GLU A 150 -9.60 -17.50 -2.58
N LEU A 151 -9.60 -16.24 -2.12
CA LEU A 151 -10.70 -15.68 -1.33
C LEU A 151 -11.99 -15.53 -2.16
N ILE A 152 -11.87 -15.10 -3.42
CA ILE A 152 -12.98 -15.01 -4.36
C ILE A 152 -13.57 -16.39 -4.64
N GLU A 153 -12.74 -17.41 -4.85
CA GLU A 153 -13.22 -18.78 -5.11
C GLU A 153 -13.98 -19.36 -3.90
N GLN A 154 -13.57 -19.03 -2.67
CA GLN A 154 -14.35 -19.39 -1.48
C GLN A 154 -15.71 -18.68 -1.45
N LEU A 155 -15.75 -17.38 -1.78
CA LEU A 155 -17.00 -16.63 -1.88
C LEU A 155 -17.91 -17.20 -2.99
N LYS A 156 -17.36 -17.50 -4.17
CA LYS A 156 -18.11 -18.14 -5.28
C LYS A 156 -18.65 -19.50 -4.88
N THR A 157 -17.84 -20.34 -4.23
CA THR A 157 -18.28 -21.66 -3.75
C THR A 157 -19.47 -21.52 -2.80
N ARG A 158 -19.46 -20.49 -1.94
CA ARG A 158 -20.48 -20.29 -0.90
C ARG A 158 -21.75 -19.60 -1.40
N PHE A 159 -21.62 -18.65 -2.31
CA PHE A 159 -22.70 -17.76 -2.76
C PHE A 159 -23.11 -17.95 -4.23
N ARG A 160 -22.38 -18.79 -4.97
CA ARG A 160 -22.63 -19.24 -6.35
C ARG A 160 -22.98 -18.06 -7.27
N ASP A 161 -24.12 -18.14 -7.93
CA ASP A 161 -24.58 -17.23 -8.99
C ASP A 161 -24.93 -15.81 -8.51
N ARG A 162 -24.69 -15.50 -7.22
CA ARG A 162 -24.84 -14.16 -6.65
C ARG A 162 -23.56 -13.34 -6.67
N LEU A 163 -22.46 -13.89 -7.18
CA LEU A 163 -21.17 -13.21 -7.24
C LEU A 163 -20.60 -13.22 -8.65
N LEU A 164 -20.45 -12.03 -9.23
CA LEU A 164 -19.67 -11.81 -10.45
C LEU A 164 -18.31 -11.26 -10.06
N TRP A 165 -17.23 -11.89 -10.51
CA TRP A 165 -15.88 -11.38 -10.27
C TRP A 165 -15.32 -10.69 -11.50
N ILE A 166 -14.82 -9.48 -11.33
CA ILE A 166 -14.24 -8.66 -12.40
C ILE A 166 -12.80 -8.31 -12.03
N PRO A 167 -11.83 -9.13 -12.45
CA PRO A 167 -10.42 -8.83 -12.28
C PRO A 167 -9.98 -7.72 -13.24
N VAL A 168 -9.30 -6.70 -12.71
CA VAL A 168 -8.73 -5.61 -13.50
C VAL A 168 -7.23 -5.53 -13.29
N HIS A 169 -6.50 -5.62 -14.39
CA HIS A 169 -5.04 -5.46 -14.42
C HIS A 169 -4.68 -4.06 -14.90
N VAL A 170 -4.11 -3.25 -14.00
CA VAL A 170 -3.49 -1.97 -14.38
C VAL A 170 -2.03 -2.01 -13.99
N HIS A 171 -1.16 -1.95 -14.99
CA HIS A 171 0.28 -1.98 -14.79
C HIS A 171 0.93 -0.79 -15.49
N ARG A 172 1.74 -0.05 -14.74
CA ARG A 172 2.61 0.97 -15.33
C ARG A 172 3.67 0.30 -16.19
N ARG A 173 3.87 0.80 -17.40
CA ARG A 173 4.91 0.33 -18.33
C ARG A 173 6.07 1.32 -18.37
N ARG A 174 7.26 0.83 -18.71
CA ARG A 174 8.48 1.61 -19.03
C ARG A 174 9.19 2.33 -17.89
N SER A 175 8.59 2.56 -16.72
CA SER A 175 9.29 3.24 -15.61
C SER A 175 8.84 2.75 -14.23
N PRO A 176 9.76 2.58 -13.27
CA PRO A 176 9.44 2.23 -11.89
C PRO A 176 8.84 3.43 -11.15
N ALA A 177 7.94 3.18 -10.19
CA ALA A 177 7.36 4.24 -9.36
C ALA A 177 8.49 4.93 -8.58
N LYS A 178 8.50 6.26 -8.60
CA LYS A 178 9.44 7.09 -7.85
C LYS A 178 8.79 7.72 -6.61
N GLU A 179 7.46 7.78 -6.61
CA GLU A 179 6.63 8.22 -5.50
C GLU A 179 5.80 7.01 -5.04
N SER A 180 5.90 6.67 -3.75
CA SER A 180 5.36 5.43 -3.19
C SER A 180 4.02 5.59 -2.46
N THR A 181 3.55 6.83 -2.23
CA THR A 181 2.29 7.09 -1.50
C THR A 181 1.05 6.72 -2.30
N GLN A 182 1.10 6.78 -3.64
CA GLN A 182 -0.01 6.37 -4.53
C GLN A 182 -1.37 7.03 -4.18
N ARG A 183 -1.36 8.30 -3.76
CA ARG A 183 -2.54 9.02 -3.22
C ARG A 183 -3.71 9.14 -4.20
N SER A 184 -3.45 9.12 -5.51
CA SER A 184 -4.47 9.13 -6.56
C SER A 184 -5.05 7.75 -6.91
N ARG A 185 -4.58 6.67 -6.26
CA ARG A 185 -4.99 5.29 -6.60
C ARG A 185 -6.49 5.06 -6.48
N SER A 186 -7.17 5.67 -5.51
CA SER A 186 -8.62 5.56 -5.37
C SER A 186 -9.37 6.19 -6.53
N LEU A 187 -8.84 7.22 -7.19
CA LEU A 187 -9.47 7.82 -8.38
C LEU A 187 -9.45 6.82 -9.55
N LEU A 188 -8.30 6.18 -9.79
CA LEU A 188 -8.18 5.10 -10.77
C LEU A 188 -9.14 3.95 -10.45
N PHE A 189 -9.22 3.56 -9.18
CA PHE A 189 -10.08 2.45 -8.79
C PHE A 189 -11.57 2.79 -8.91
N ALA A 190 -11.99 3.99 -8.52
CA ALA A 190 -13.35 4.48 -8.68
C ALA A 190 -13.73 4.64 -10.16
N ALA A 191 -12.80 5.11 -11.01
CA ALA A 191 -13.01 5.17 -12.46
C ALA A 191 -13.28 3.78 -13.06
N LEU A 192 -12.46 2.78 -12.70
CA LEU A 192 -12.67 1.38 -13.10
C LEU A 192 -14.02 0.84 -12.63
N GLY A 193 -14.33 1.05 -11.35
CA GLY A 193 -15.60 0.66 -10.76
C GLY A 193 -16.77 1.31 -11.49
N CYS A 194 -16.70 2.61 -11.77
CA CYS A 194 -17.73 3.36 -12.47
C CYS A 194 -17.99 2.74 -13.84
N VAL A 195 -16.96 2.54 -14.66
CA VAL A 195 -17.15 1.92 -15.98
C VAL A 195 -17.82 0.55 -15.87
N VAL A 196 -17.38 -0.30 -14.94
CA VAL A 196 -18.00 -1.59 -14.68
C VAL A 196 -19.47 -1.45 -14.25
N ALA A 197 -19.78 -0.56 -13.31
CA ALA A 197 -21.13 -0.30 -12.84
C ALA A 197 -22.04 0.15 -13.99
N ARG A 198 -21.57 1.09 -14.82
CA ARG A 198 -22.31 1.56 -16.00
C ARG A 198 -22.60 0.42 -16.98
N MET A 199 -21.63 -0.47 -17.22
CA MET A 199 -21.82 -1.64 -18.09
C MET A 199 -22.82 -2.65 -17.52
N LEU A 200 -22.92 -2.74 -16.20
CA LEU A 200 -23.85 -3.61 -15.48
C LEU A 200 -25.22 -2.95 -15.20
N GLY A 201 -25.41 -1.69 -15.60
CA GLY A 201 -26.63 -0.94 -15.33
C GLY A 201 -26.80 -0.48 -13.88
N VAL A 202 -25.70 -0.43 -13.11
CA VAL A 202 -25.64 0.01 -11.72
C VAL A 202 -25.16 1.46 -11.66
N ASP A 203 -25.72 2.25 -10.75
CA ASP A 203 -25.45 3.69 -10.59
C ASP A 203 -24.74 4.02 -9.29
N HIS A 204 -24.09 3.04 -8.69
CA HIS A 204 -23.34 3.23 -7.46
C HIS A 204 -22.16 2.28 -7.30
N LEU A 205 -21.22 2.69 -6.46
CA LEU A 205 -20.09 1.90 -5.98
C LEU A 205 -20.10 1.82 -4.47
N GLN A 206 -19.73 0.66 -3.94
CA GLN A 206 -19.51 0.46 -2.52
C GLN A 206 -18.03 0.20 -2.25
N PHE A 207 -17.42 1.10 -1.51
CA PHE A 207 -16.19 0.85 -0.78
C PHE A 207 -16.52 0.30 0.59
N TYR A 208 -15.60 -0.46 1.17
CA TYR A 208 -15.71 -0.92 2.55
C TYR A 208 -14.36 -0.73 3.21
N GLU A 209 -14.28 0.32 4.01
CA GLU A 209 -13.15 0.66 4.87
C GLU A 209 -13.72 1.19 6.18
N ASN A 210 -13.22 0.70 7.31
CA ASN A 210 -13.66 1.17 8.61
C ASN A 210 -13.48 2.71 8.76
N GLY A 211 -14.29 3.29 9.63
CA GLY A 211 -14.35 4.74 9.81
C GLY A 211 -13.10 5.36 10.41
N ILE A 212 -12.34 4.63 11.24
CA ILE A 212 -11.08 5.13 11.82
C ILE A 212 -10.06 5.40 10.70
N VAL A 213 -9.88 4.44 9.79
CA VAL A 213 -8.99 4.59 8.63
C VAL A 213 -9.56 5.56 7.58
N SER A 214 -10.90 5.64 7.45
CA SER A 214 -11.55 6.53 6.49
C SER A 214 -11.45 8.01 6.91
N GLN A 215 -11.69 8.32 8.19
CA GLN A 215 -11.54 9.68 8.74
C GLN A 215 -10.07 10.05 8.94
N ASN A 216 -9.24 9.07 9.33
CA ASN A 216 -7.79 9.16 9.39
C ASN A 216 -7.29 10.38 10.19
N LEU A 217 -7.83 10.55 11.38
CA LEU A 217 -7.45 11.67 12.25
C LEU A 217 -5.95 11.61 12.55
N PRO A 218 -5.26 12.78 12.62
CA PRO A 218 -3.82 12.81 12.85
C PRO A 218 -3.42 12.12 14.16
N LEU A 219 -2.48 11.16 14.08
CA LEU A 219 -1.94 10.47 15.26
C LEU A 219 -1.18 11.43 16.19
N ALA A 220 -0.46 12.41 15.62
CA ALA A 220 0.24 13.45 16.36
C ALA A 220 0.29 14.77 15.57
N PRO A 221 0.36 15.95 16.23
CA PRO A 221 0.38 17.27 15.56
C PRO A 221 1.45 17.47 14.46
N PRO A 222 2.69 16.92 14.56
CA PRO A 222 3.67 17.05 13.47
C PRO A 222 3.34 16.20 12.23
N ILE A 223 2.34 15.31 12.30
CA ILE A 223 1.97 14.33 11.27
C ILE A 223 0.83 14.86 10.38
N VAL A 224 0.48 16.14 10.47
CA VAL A 224 -0.56 16.76 9.64
C VAL A 224 -0.15 16.71 8.15
N GLY A 225 -0.93 16.00 7.34
CA GLY A 225 -0.83 15.93 5.88
C GLY A 225 0.11 14.85 5.30
N THR A 226 0.94 14.20 6.12
CA THR A 226 2.09 13.40 5.63
C THR A 226 1.80 11.89 5.55
N LEU A 227 1.03 11.33 6.49
CA LEU A 227 0.70 9.90 6.56
C LEU A 227 -0.79 9.58 6.31
N ALA A 228 -1.66 10.59 6.29
CA ALA A 228 -3.09 10.37 6.16
C ALA A 228 -3.53 10.21 4.69
N THR A 229 -3.71 8.97 4.23
CA THR A 229 -4.37 8.70 2.94
C THR A 229 -5.87 9.03 3.03
N ARG A 230 -6.41 9.72 2.02
CA ARG A 230 -7.85 10.08 1.94
C ARG A 230 -8.63 9.17 1.01
N THR A 231 -8.31 7.87 1.00
CA THR A 231 -8.82 6.88 0.02
C THR A 231 -10.34 6.78 0.03
N THR A 232 -10.92 6.64 1.23
CA THR A 232 -12.37 6.52 1.48
C THR A 232 -12.88 7.62 2.42
N HIS A 233 -12.13 8.72 2.51
CA HIS A 233 -12.52 9.88 3.30
C HIS A 233 -13.88 10.39 2.81
N PRO A 234 -14.83 10.78 3.69
CA PRO A 234 -16.19 11.14 3.29
C PRO A 234 -16.24 12.20 2.18
N ARG A 235 -15.40 13.24 2.29
CA ARG A 235 -15.27 14.27 1.26
C ARG A 235 -14.71 13.73 -0.08
N THR A 236 -13.80 12.75 -0.05
CA THR A 236 -13.33 12.09 -1.29
C THR A 236 -14.48 11.38 -1.98
N LEU A 237 -15.30 10.64 -1.22
CA LEU A 237 -16.43 9.89 -1.77
C LEU A 237 -17.51 10.81 -2.35
N MET A 238 -17.78 11.94 -1.69
CA MET A 238 -18.65 13.00 -2.21
C MET A 238 -18.12 13.58 -3.52
N LEU A 239 -16.85 14.02 -3.55
CA LEU A 239 -16.21 14.58 -4.75
C LEU A 239 -16.20 13.59 -5.92
N LEU A 240 -15.94 12.31 -5.63
CA LEU A 240 -16.04 11.24 -6.64
C LEU A 240 -17.48 11.05 -7.13
N SER A 241 -18.47 11.08 -6.24
CA SER A 241 -19.89 10.96 -6.63
C SER A 241 -20.30 12.11 -7.56
N ASP A 242 -19.95 13.34 -7.20
CA ASP A 242 -20.22 14.53 -8.01
C ASP A 242 -19.54 14.44 -9.37
N PHE A 243 -18.23 14.15 -9.38
CA PHE A 243 -17.45 14.03 -10.61
C PHE A 243 -17.97 12.91 -11.53
N LEU A 244 -18.20 11.71 -10.99
CA LEU A 244 -18.68 10.56 -11.77
C LEU A 244 -20.13 10.74 -12.25
N SER A 245 -20.96 11.48 -11.51
CA SER A 245 -22.30 11.86 -11.95
C SER A 245 -22.24 12.75 -13.21
N GLN A 246 -21.31 13.72 -13.24
CA GLN A 246 -21.10 14.56 -14.43
C GLN A 246 -20.65 13.73 -15.63
N VAL A 247 -19.67 12.84 -15.44
CA VAL A 247 -19.10 12.01 -16.53
C VAL A 247 -20.11 11.01 -17.07
N SER A 248 -20.87 10.36 -16.19
CA SER A 248 -21.90 9.39 -16.58
C SER A 248 -23.17 10.02 -17.13
N GLY A 249 -23.38 11.33 -16.90
CA GLY A 249 -24.53 12.11 -17.36
C GLY A 249 -25.81 11.86 -16.56
N ARG A 250 -25.72 11.17 -15.41
CA ARG A 250 -26.84 10.89 -14.51
C ARG A 250 -26.32 10.70 -13.07
N PRO A 251 -27.18 10.71 -12.04
CA PRO A 251 -26.73 10.50 -10.67
C PRO A 251 -25.93 9.20 -10.52
N PHE A 252 -24.78 9.31 -9.86
CA PHE A 252 -23.88 8.20 -9.59
C PHE A 252 -23.29 8.33 -8.17
N GLU A 253 -23.50 7.31 -7.33
CA GLU A 253 -23.11 7.37 -5.92
C GLU A 253 -21.84 6.57 -5.62
N VAL A 254 -20.96 7.10 -4.79
CA VAL A 254 -19.81 6.38 -4.25
C VAL A 254 -19.93 6.39 -2.73
N ASN A 255 -20.17 5.22 -2.15
CA ASN A 255 -20.54 5.08 -0.74
C ASN A 255 -19.55 4.20 0.02
N ASN A 256 -19.39 4.46 1.33
CA ASN A 256 -18.70 3.58 2.26
C ASN A 256 -19.61 3.23 3.45
N PRO A 257 -20.31 2.07 3.41
CA PRO A 257 -21.22 1.69 4.49
C PRO A 257 -20.55 1.49 5.87
N PHE A 258 -19.22 1.43 5.93
CA PHE A 258 -18.45 1.27 7.17
C PHE A 258 -17.88 2.57 7.73
N GLU A 259 -18.27 3.73 7.19
CA GLU A 259 -17.80 5.07 7.60
C GLU A 259 -17.92 5.32 9.12
N TRP A 260 -18.88 4.68 9.80
CA TRP A 260 -19.15 4.88 11.23
C TRP A 260 -18.82 3.65 12.10
N LEU A 261 -18.18 2.64 11.50
CA LEU A 261 -17.79 1.41 12.18
C LEU A 261 -16.29 1.40 12.47
N THR A 262 -15.93 0.94 13.67
CA THR A 262 -14.55 0.64 14.01
C THR A 262 -14.09 -0.66 13.36
N LYS A 263 -12.77 -0.87 13.25
CA LYS A 263 -12.23 -2.17 12.81
C LYS A 263 -12.72 -3.34 13.68
N THR A 264 -12.85 -3.12 14.99
CA THR A 264 -13.37 -4.10 15.94
C THR A 264 -14.80 -4.53 15.60
N GLU A 265 -15.68 -3.59 15.25
CA GLU A 265 -17.06 -3.90 14.84
C GLU A 265 -17.14 -4.54 13.46
N VAL A 266 -16.24 -4.16 12.55
CA VAL A 266 -16.11 -4.82 11.24
C VAL A 266 -15.75 -6.30 11.45
N VAL A 267 -14.79 -6.60 12.32
CA VAL A 267 -14.42 -7.97 12.71
C VAL A 267 -15.58 -8.69 13.40
N GLN A 268 -16.24 -8.02 14.35
CA GLN A 268 -17.39 -8.56 15.06
C GLN A 268 -18.48 -9.03 14.08
N SER A 269 -18.74 -8.24 13.04
CA SER A 269 -19.74 -8.59 12.03
C SER A 269 -19.41 -9.88 11.27
N ILE A 270 -18.12 -10.18 11.03
CA ILE A 270 -17.70 -11.47 10.43
C ILE A 270 -18.01 -12.62 11.40
N ALA A 271 -17.82 -12.39 12.70
CA ALA A 271 -18.10 -13.37 13.75
C ALA A 271 -19.61 -13.67 13.85
N GLU A 272 -20.45 -12.62 13.86
CA GLU A 272 -21.91 -12.73 13.88
C GLU A 272 -22.45 -13.48 12.66
N LEU A 273 -21.82 -13.31 11.50
CA LEU A 273 -22.12 -14.04 10.26
C LEU A 273 -21.58 -15.48 10.24
N LYS A 274 -20.84 -15.89 11.28
CA LYS A 274 -20.18 -17.21 11.41
C LYS A 274 -19.19 -17.51 10.27
N MET A 275 -18.44 -16.48 9.85
CA MET A 275 -17.49 -16.55 8.72
C MET A 275 -16.04 -16.30 9.16
N THR A 276 -15.71 -16.54 10.43
CA THR A 276 -14.38 -16.29 11.01
C THR A 276 -13.27 -17.10 10.33
N ASN A 277 -13.59 -18.26 9.75
CA ASN A 277 -12.68 -19.09 8.99
C ASN A 277 -12.09 -18.40 7.73
N MET A 278 -12.71 -17.31 7.27
CA MET A 278 -12.22 -16.54 6.12
C MET A 278 -11.21 -15.44 6.51
N ILE A 279 -11.12 -15.09 7.80
CA ILE A 279 -10.28 -13.98 8.31
C ILE A 279 -8.81 -14.18 7.94
N GLY A 280 -8.24 -15.36 8.23
CA GLY A 280 -6.82 -15.65 7.98
C GLY A 280 -6.42 -15.59 6.50
N ARG A 281 -7.38 -15.62 5.57
CA ARG A 281 -7.12 -15.53 4.12
C ARG A 281 -7.05 -14.09 3.61
N THR A 282 -7.51 -13.12 4.38
CA THR A 282 -7.50 -11.70 4.01
C THR A 282 -6.14 -11.05 4.25
N VAL A 283 -5.86 -9.95 3.56
CA VAL A 283 -4.63 -9.18 3.76
C VAL A 283 -4.91 -7.70 3.89
N SER A 284 -4.63 -7.13 5.06
CA SER A 284 -4.78 -5.70 5.37
C SER A 284 -3.45 -4.92 5.29
N CYS A 285 -2.30 -5.59 5.17
CA CYS A 285 -0.99 -4.95 5.27
C CYS A 285 -0.68 -4.01 4.08
N ASN A 286 -0.24 -2.78 4.37
CA ASN A 286 0.18 -1.80 3.36
C ASN A 286 1.62 -2.01 2.84
N HIS A 287 2.49 -2.67 3.61
CA HIS A 287 3.85 -2.99 3.16
C HIS A 287 3.86 -4.27 2.32
N THR A 288 3.74 -4.14 1.00
CA THR A 288 3.73 -5.28 0.07
C THR A 288 5.07 -6.01 -0.04
N PHE A 289 6.19 -5.33 0.26
CA PHE A 289 7.54 -5.86 0.10
C PHE A 289 8.01 -6.70 1.31
N LYS A 290 7.65 -6.32 2.54
CA LYS A 290 7.94 -7.07 3.78
C LYS A 290 7.11 -8.35 3.94
N ARG A 291 6.28 -8.68 2.95
CA ARG A 291 5.41 -9.86 2.96
C ARG A 291 6.09 -11.02 2.27
N THR A 292 6.05 -12.19 2.90
CA THR A 292 6.50 -13.46 2.35
C THR A 292 5.29 -14.40 2.10
N ALA A 293 5.56 -15.58 1.56
CA ALA A 293 4.52 -16.61 1.42
C ALA A 293 4.00 -17.06 2.80
N ALA A 294 4.88 -17.07 3.82
CA ALA A 294 4.56 -17.41 5.20
C ALA A 294 3.94 -16.22 5.94
N GLU A 295 4.64 -15.07 5.99
CA GLU A 295 4.20 -13.88 6.72
C GLU A 295 3.38 -12.97 5.80
N ARG A 296 2.07 -13.01 6.01
CA ARG A 296 1.09 -12.25 5.22
C ARG A 296 1.05 -10.78 5.59
N HIS A 297 1.51 -10.45 6.79
CA HIS A 297 1.45 -9.15 7.41
C HIS A 297 2.84 -8.75 7.91
N CYS A 298 3.19 -7.46 7.88
CA CYS A 298 4.46 -7.00 8.46
C CYS A 298 4.40 -6.95 9.99
N GLY A 299 3.22 -6.65 10.56
CA GLY A 299 3.05 -6.49 12.02
C GLY A 299 3.49 -5.14 12.59
N SER A 300 4.11 -4.29 11.77
CA SER A 300 4.63 -2.99 12.17
C SER A 300 3.85 -1.79 11.62
N CYS A 301 3.12 -1.94 10.51
CA CYS A 301 2.32 -0.85 9.93
C CYS A 301 0.99 -0.66 10.66
N SER A 302 0.43 0.55 10.60
CA SER A 302 -0.86 0.90 11.26
C SER A 302 -1.99 -0.06 10.91
N GLN A 303 -2.12 -0.47 9.64
CA GLN A 303 -3.15 -1.43 9.21
C GLN A 303 -3.00 -2.83 9.83
N CYS A 304 -1.76 -3.23 10.19
CA CYS A 304 -1.51 -4.46 10.93
C CYS A 304 -1.85 -4.30 12.41
N LEU A 305 -1.57 -3.14 13.01
CA LEU A 305 -1.99 -2.81 14.38
C LEU A 305 -3.52 -2.83 14.48
N ASP A 306 -4.21 -2.05 13.65
CA ASP A 306 -5.68 -1.99 13.62
C ASP A 306 -6.32 -3.37 13.46
N ARG A 307 -5.82 -4.18 12.51
CA ARG A 307 -6.29 -5.55 12.29
C ARG A 307 -6.12 -6.39 13.55
N ARG A 308 -4.89 -6.46 14.09
CA ARG A 308 -4.57 -7.41 15.15
C ARG A 308 -5.29 -7.05 16.44
N PHE A 309 -5.33 -5.77 16.81
CA PHE A 309 -6.08 -5.32 17.97
C PHE A 309 -7.59 -5.58 17.82
N ALA A 310 -8.18 -5.33 16.65
CA ALA A 310 -9.58 -5.65 16.40
C ALA A 310 -9.90 -7.16 16.52
N ILE A 311 -8.99 -8.02 16.04
CA ILE A 311 -9.13 -9.48 16.19
C ILE A 311 -9.08 -9.91 17.65
N LEU A 312 -8.10 -9.38 18.40
CA LEU A 312 -7.90 -9.72 19.81
C LEU A 312 -9.07 -9.23 20.67
N ALA A 313 -9.58 -8.03 20.41
CA ALA A 313 -10.74 -7.47 21.09
C ALA A 313 -12.01 -8.32 20.92
N ASN A 314 -12.10 -9.11 19.83
CA ASN A 314 -13.19 -10.04 19.58
C ASN A 314 -12.90 -11.48 20.05
N GLY A 315 -11.75 -11.74 20.69
CA GLY A 315 -11.36 -13.10 21.10
C GLY A 315 -11.09 -14.04 19.92
N LEU A 316 -10.76 -13.51 18.74
CA LEU A 316 -10.62 -14.28 17.50
C LEU A 316 -9.16 -14.60 17.14
N ALA A 317 -8.26 -14.63 18.12
CA ALA A 317 -6.83 -14.89 17.91
C ALA A 317 -6.55 -16.17 17.10
N ALA A 318 -7.35 -17.23 17.26
CA ALA A 318 -7.20 -18.47 16.50
C ALA A 318 -7.50 -18.31 14.98
N SER A 319 -8.25 -17.28 14.59
CA SER A 319 -8.63 -17.01 13.20
C SER A 319 -7.62 -16.13 12.44
N ASP A 320 -6.58 -15.65 13.13
CA ASP A 320 -5.53 -14.76 12.62
C ASP A 320 -4.24 -15.10 13.38
N ARG A 321 -3.36 -15.92 12.80
CA ARG A 321 -2.26 -16.50 13.58
C ARG A 321 -1.15 -15.47 13.79
N ALA A 322 -0.47 -15.51 14.93
CA ALA A 322 0.68 -14.62 15.19
C ALA A 322 1.79 -14.85 14.15
N GLU A 323 2.01 -16.11 13.76
CA GLU A 323 2.97 -16.51 12.71
C GLU A 323 2.64 -15.97 11.31
N ASP A 324 1.44 -15.44 11.06
CA ASP A 324 1.12 -14.77 9.80
C ASP A 324 1.72 -13.34 9.76
N TYR A 325 2.35 -12.86 10.84
CA TYR A 325 3.01 -11.57 10.95
C TYR A 325 4.53 -11.73 11.06
N ALA A 326 5.28 -10.94 10.27
CA ALA A 326 6.76 -10.93 10.33
C ALA A 326 7.28 -10.40 11.67
N THR A 327 6.59 -9.41 12.24
CA THR A 327 6.78 -8.95 13.61
C THR A 327 5.51 -9.22 14.39
N ASP A 328 5.57 -9.95 15.50
CA ASP A 328 4.40 -10.07 16.37
C ASP A 328 3.95 -8.67 16.80
N VAL A 329 2.67 -8.37 16.64
CA VAL A 329 2.16 -7.01 16.88
C VAL A 329 2.30 -6.60 18.34
N LEU A 330 2.03 -7.48 19.29
CA LEU A 330 2.07 -7.12 20.71
C LEU A 330 3.49 -7.28 21.27
N PHE A 331 4.11 -8.43 20.98
CA PHE A 331 5.34 -8.89 21.65
C PHE A 331 6.58 -8.78 20.78
N GLY A 332 6.43 -8.50 19.48
CA GLY A 332 7.56 -8.39 18.56
C GLY A 332 8.43 -7.17 18.84
N VAL A 333 9.74 -7.38 18.82
CA VAL A 333 10.76 -6.33 18.94
C VAL A 333 10.72 -5.43 17.70
N ARG A 334 10.74 -4.12 17.92
CA ARG A 334 10.78 -3.11 16.84
C ARG A 334 12.12 -2.40 16.84
N ASP A 335 13.08 -2.96 16.11
CA ASP A 335 14.41 -2.37 15.94
C ASP A 335 14.41 -1.15 15.03
N ASN A 336 13.53 -1.13 14.02
CA ASN A 336 13.39 0.03 13.15
C ASN A 336 12.73 1.19 13.90
N GLU A 337 13.43 2.33 13.93
CA GLU A 337 13.00 3.51 14.68
C GLU A 337 11.65 4.08 14.23
N GLN A 338 11.37 4.08 12.92
CA GLN A 338 10.10 4.59 12.38
C GLN A 338 8.93 3.67 12.77
N GLU A 339 9.11 2.36 12.68
CA GLU A 339 8.10 1.37 13.09
C GLU A 339 7.84 1.43 14.58
N ARG A 340 8.89 1.66 15.37
CA ARG A 340 8.80 1.87 16.81
C ARG A 340 8.05 3.17 17.15
N ALA A 341 8.41 4.28 16.51
CA ALA A 341 7.74 5.57 16.70
C ALA A 341 6.26 5.50 16.31
N LEU A 342 5.94 4.89 15.16
CA LEU A 342 4.56 4.68 14.73
C LEU A 342 3.77 3.87 15.75
N ALA A 343 4.33 2.77 16.27
CA ALA A 343 3.67 1.94 17.27
C ALA A 343 3.41 2.71 18.57
N VAL A 344 4.39 3.47 19.06
CA VAL A 344 4.24 4.31 20.27
C VAL A 344 3.12 5.34 20.08
N GLU A 345 3.18 6.11 18.99
CA GLU A 345 2.20 7.17 18.74
C GLU A 345 0.80 6.59 18.48
N TRP A 346 0.70 5.45 17.80
CA TRP A 346 -0.59 4.77 17.59
C TRP A 346 -1.21 4.29 18.91
N VAL A 347 -0.41 3.70 19.81
CA VAL A 347 -0.89 3.24 21.13
C VAL A 347 -1.29 4.41 22.01
N ARG A 348 -0.44 5.45 22.11
CA ARG A 348 -0.76 6.67 22.86
C ARG A 348 -2.04 7.32 22.37
N HIS A 349 -2.16 7.48 21.06
CA HIS A 349 -3.36 8.05 20.45
C HIS A 349 -4.62 7.25 20.81
N ALA A 350 -4.55 5.92 20.80
CA ALA A 350 -5.69 5.08 21.19
C ALA A 350 -6.05 5.20 22.69
N ILE A 351 -5.05 5.32 23.57
CA ILE A 351 -5.26 5.57 25.01
C ILE A 351 -5.95 6.93 25.19
N ASP A 352 -5.40 7.98 24.58
CA ASP A 352 -5.95 9.33 24.64
C ASP A 352 -7.43 9.33 24.17
N LEU A 353 -7.72 8.72 23.02
CA LEU A 353 -9.09 8.63 22.49
C LEU A 353 -10.06 7.89 23.43
N ALA A 354 -9.60 6.92 24.22
CA ALA A 354 -10.45 6.15 25.11
C ALA A 354 -11.04 6.99 26.26
N GLU A 355 -10.26 7.98 26.72
CA GLU A 355 -10.55 8.81 27.90
C GLU A 355 -10.89 10.27 27.55
N MET A 356 -10.55 10.72 26.33
CA MET A 356 -10.73 12.10 25.89
C MET A 356 -12.20 12.55 25.97
N PRO A 357 -12.48 13.71 26.61
CA PRO A 357 -13.82 14.27 26.63
C PRO A 357 -14.20 14.86 25.25
N PRO A 358 -15.51 14.92 24.91
CA PRO A 358 -15.98 15.37 23.59
C PRO A 358 -15.49 16.77 23.19
N GLU A 359 -15.42 17.70 24.14
CA GLU A 359 -14.96 19.07 23.92
C GLU A 359 -13.50 19.08 23.46
N LYS A 360 -12.65 18.32 24.16
CA LYS A 360 -11.23 18.21 23.82
C LYS A 360 -11.01 17.52 22.49
N PHE A 361 -11.81 16.51 22.17
CA PHE A 361 -11.76 15.84 20.87
C PHE A 361 -12.09 16.81 19.73
N ASN A 362 -13.16 17.58 19.89
CA ASN A 362 -13.55 18.57 18.88
C ASN A 362 -12.49 19.66 18.73
N GLU A 363 -11.93 20.18 19.83
CA GLU A 363 -10.83 21.15 19.77
C GLU A 363 -9.58 20.60 19.09
N THR A 364 -9.21 19.36 19.40
CA THR A 364 -7.97 18.74 18.91
C THR A 364 -8.04 18.42 17.41
N PHE A 365 -9.21 17.99 16.93
CA PHE A 365 -9.38 17.49 15.56
C PHE A 365 -10.28 18.37 14.68
N MET A 366 -10.60 19.61 15.11
CA MET A 366 -11.58 20.48 14.45
C MET A 366 -11.41 20.57 12.93
N ASP A 367 -10.19 20.83 12.46
CA ASP A 367 -9.91 21.03 11.03
C ASP A 367 -10.26 19.80 10.19
N GLU A 368 -9.94 18.60 10.66
CA GLU A 368 -10.23 17.37 9.93
C GLU A 368 -11.69 16.96 10.12
N LEU A 369 -12.27 17.16 11.30
CA LEU A 369 -13.69 16.91 11.55
C LEU A 369 -14.59 17.79 10.65
N LEU A 370 -14.22 19.03 10.39
CA LEU A 370 -14.94 19.88 9.43
C LEU A 370 -14.91 19.28 8.01
N ARG A 371 -13.80 18.65 7.61
CA ARG A 371 -13.70 17.99 6.30
C ARG A 371 -14.49 16.68 6.25
N VAL A 372 -14.42 15.88 7.30
CA VAL A 372 -15.17 14.62 7.47
C VAL A 372 -16.67 14.89 7.42
N THR A 373 -17.13 15.92 8.14
CA THR A 373 -18.57 16.20 8.30
C THR A 373 -19.15 17.07 7.20
N SER A 374 -18.33 17.76 6.39
CA SER A 374 -18.79 18.62 5.29
C SER A 374 -19.82 17.98 4.35
N PRO A 375 -19.69 16.70 3.96
CA PRO A 375 -20.66 16.02 3.08
C PRO A 375 -21.96 15.59 3.77
N VAL A 376 -22.00 15.57 5.10
CA VAL A 376 -23.14 15.03 5.86
C VAL A 376 -24.15 16.14 6.13
N GLN A 377 -25.44 15.86 5.88
CA GLN A 377 -26.52 16.83 6.09
C GLN A 377 -26.62 17.29 7.55
N ASP A 378 -26.70 16.34 8.50
CA ASP A 378 -26.66 16.64 9.94
C ASP A 378 -25.21 16.61 10.45
N ARG A 379 -24.55 17.77 10.34
CA ARG A 379 -23.16 17.93 10.79
C ARG A 379 -23.02 17.69 12.28
N LYS A 380 -23.97 18.15 13.10
CA LYS A 380 -23.90 17.99 14.56
C LYS A 380 -23.92 16.50 14.93
N ALA A 381 -24.84 15.73 14.35
CA ALA A 381 -24.85 14.28 14.53
C ALA A 381 -23.59 13.60 13.97
N ALA A 382 -22.99 14.13 12.89
CA ALA A 382 -21.75 13.60 12.34
C ALA A 382 -20.52 13.85 13.26
N PHE A 383 -20.44 15.00 13.93
CA PHE A 383 -19.44 15.25 14.97
C PHE A 383 -19.57 14.24 16.12
N SER A 384 -20.79 14.08 16.67
CA SER A 384 -21.05 13.11 17.74
C SER A 384 -20.72 11.69 17.32
N ARG A 385 -21.14 11.24 16.13
CA ARG A 385 -20.81 9.90 15.62
C ARG A 385 -19.31 9.69 15.41
N SER A 386 -18.59 10.73 14.97
CA SER A 386 -17.12 10.67 14.81
C SER A 386 -16.46 10.47 16.17
N PHE A 387 -16.85 11.26 17.18
CA PHE A 387 -16.38 11.11 18.55
C PHE A 387 -16.67 9.71 19.11
N ASP A 388 -17.94 9.28 19.06
CA ASP A 388 -18.36 7.99 19.61
C ASP A 388 -17.59 6.82 18.99
N MET A 389 -17.32 6.90 17.67
CA MET A 389 -16.54 5.90 16.96
C MET A 389 -15.07 5.87 17.40
N HIS A 390 -14.42 7.01 17.49
CA HIS A 390 -13.01 7.09 17.90
C HIS A 390 -12.84 6.67 19.36
N GLN A 391 -13.78 7.04 20.24
CA GLN A 391 -13.78 6.60 21.63
C GLN A 391 -13.97 5.08 21.75
N ARG A 392 -14.91 4.48 20.99
CA ARG A 392 -15.08 3.02 20.94
C ARG A 392 -13.83 2.31 20.43
N HIS A 393 -13.14 2.88 19.44
CA HIS A 393 -11.86 2.34 18.97
C HIS A 393 -10.78 2.37 20.06
N GLY A 394 -10.58 3.52 20.70
CA GLY A 394 -9.62 3.66 21.81
C GLY A 394 -9.89 2.66 22.92
N ARG A 395 -11.15 2.55 23.37
CA ARG A 395 -11.55 1.58 24.40
C ARG A 395 -11.31 0.13 24.00
N ALA A 396 -11.53 -0.24 22.74
CA ALA A 396 -11.23 -1.60 22.27
C ALA A 396 -9.72 -1.91 22.32
N VAL A 397 -8.88 -0.94 21.96
CA VAL A 397 -7.41 -1.07 22.05
C VAL A 397 -6.96 -1.19 23.49
N VAL A 398 -7.41 -0.29 24.38
CA VAL A 398 -7.12 -0.34 25.82
C VAL A 398 -7.61 -1.65 26.43
N GLY A 399 -8.78 -2.13 26.03
CA GLY A 399 -9.32 -3.41 26.48
C GLY A 399 -8.38 -4.58 26.17
N VAL A 400 -7.76 -4.60 24.99
CA VAL A 400 -6.74 -5.62 24.62
C VAL A 400 -5.47 -5.45 25.43
N LEU A 401 -4.99 -4.22 25.65
CA LEU A 401 -3.78 -3.98 26.44
C LEU A 401 -3.96 -4.41 27.90
N ASN A 402 -5.16 -4.23 28.46
CA ASN A 402 -5.49 -4.64 29.82
C ASN A 402 -5.63 -6.17 30.01
N THR A 403 -5.68 -6.96 28.93
CA THR A 403 -5.61 -8.43 29.06
C THR A 403 -4.18 -8.96 29.15
N LEU A 404 -3.18 -8.11 28.95
CA LEU A 404 -1.78 -8.49 29.12
C LEU A 404 -1.51 -8.84 30.59
N PRO A 405 -0.90 -10.00 30.87
CA PRO A 405 -0.68 -10.46 32.23
C PRO A 405 0.25 -9.52 33.00
N SER A 406 -0.21 -9.01 34.14
CA SER A 406 0.56 -8.10 35.00
C SER A 406 1.81 -8.74 35.61
N SER A 407 1.85 -10.07 35.71
CA SER A 407 3.00 -10.85 36.22
C SER A 407 4.18 -10.86 35.26
N ASP A 408 3.95 -10.66 33.96
CA ASP A 408 4.95 -10.88 32.91
C ASP A 408 5.48 -9.53 32.35
N MET A 409 5.10 -8.42 32.99
CA MET A 409 5.40 -7.05 32.52
C MET A 409 6.90 -6.73 32.52
N ASP A 410 7.69 -7.44 33.34
CA ASP A 410 9.16 -7.37 33.35
C ASP A 410 9.81 -8.35 32.36
N GLU A 411 9.04 -9.29 31.79
CA GLU A 411 9.50 -10.31 30.86
C GLU A 411 9.18 -9.97 29.40
N PHE A 412 8.39 -8.91 29.15
CA PHE A 412 8.08 -8.48 27.81
C PHE A 412 9.33 -8.01 27.06
N PRO A 413 9.50 -8.40 25.78
CA PRO A 413 10.65 -7.96 25.01
C PRO A 413 10.75 -6.43 24.96
N ASP A 414 11.93 -5.90 25.28
CA ASP A 414 12.22 -4.48 25.18
C ASP A 414 11.86 -3.95 23.78
N ARG A 415 11.20 -2.78 23.75
CA ARG A 415 10.74 -2.11 22.52
C ARG A 415 9.58 -2.83 21.79
N SER A 416 8.89 -3.77 22.45
CA SER A 416 7.58 -4.25 22.04
C SER A 416 6.45 -3.30 22.48
N ILE A 417 5.26 -3.41 21.88
CA ILE A 417 4.09 -2.63 22.31
C ILE A 417 3.71 -3.00 23.75
N ALA A 418 3.78 -4.28 24.10
CA ALA A 418 3.48 -4.76 25.45
C ALA A 418 4.41 -4.11 26.51
N ALA A 419 5.72 -4.06 26.24
CA ALA A 419 6.69 -3.39 27.13
C ALA A 419 6.46 -1.87 27.21
N MET A 420 6.14 -1.22 26.09
CA MET A 420 5.83 0.23 26.07
C MET A 420 4.60 0.55 26.92
N PHE A 421 3.53 -0.22 26.78
CA PHE A 421 2.32 -0.06 27.60
C PHE A 421 2.62 -0.30 29.08
N ALA A 422 3.39 -1.35 29.40
CA ALA A 422 3.81 -1.64 30.76
C ALA A 422 4.62 -0.50 31.40
N SER A 423 5.52 0.13 30.64
CA SER A 423 6.28 1.28 31.12
C SER A 423 5.39 2.50 31.38
N HIS A 424 4.39 2.74 30.52
CA HIS A 424 3.46 3.87 30.67
C HIS A 424 2.59 3.74 31.92
N ALA A 425 2.02 2.55 32.14
CA ALA A 425 1.22 2.24 33.33
C ALA A 425 2.01 2.39 34.65
N ARG A 426 3.34 2.13 34.64
CA ARG A 426 4.20 2.35 35.81
C ARG A 426 4.42 3.83 36.10
N THR A 427 4.55 4.67 35.07
CA THR A 427 4.68 6.13 35.24
C THR A 427 3.43 6.79 35.80
N GLU A 428 2.23 6.31 35.48
CA GLU A 428 0.98 6.85 36.05
C GLU A 428 0.79 6.52 37.54
N VAL A 429 1.34 5.39 38.02
CA VAL A 429 1.34 5.02 39.45
C VAL A 429 2.37 5.84 40.25
N SER A 430 3.33 6.50 39.58
CA SER A 430 4.39 7.29 40.21
C SER A 430 4.42 8.72 39.67
N VAL A 431 3.43 9.54 40.05
CA VAL A 431 3.48 10.99 39.80
C VAL A 431 3.46 11.76 41.13
N THR A 432 4.63 12.27 41.51
CA THR A 432 4.80 13.51 42.29
C THR A 432 4.99 14.65 41.27
N PRO A 433 4.52 15.90 41.49
CA PRO A 433 4.36 16.84 40.40
C PRO A 433 5.66 17.53 39.95
N ALA A 434 5.79 17.59 38.62
CA ALA A 434 6.46 18.58 37.75
C ALA A 434 7.89 19.08 38.06
N ILE A 435 8.80 18.86 37.11
CA ILE A 435 9.99 19.70 36.87
C ILE A 435 9.99 20.13 35.40
N ALA A 436 10.27 21.42 35.19
CA ALA A 436 10.29 22.14 33.91
C ALA A 436 11.32 21.61 32.88
N PRO A 437 11.17 21.91 31.58
CA PRO A 437 12.02 21.35 30.53
C PRO A 437 13.41 22.03 30.50
N GLY A 438 14.46 21.20 30.49
CA GLY A 438 15.85 21.58 30.24
C GLY A 438 16.21 21.61 28.75
N PRO A 439 17.39 22.15 28.38
CA PRO A 439 17.69 22.56 27.01
C PRO A 439 18.02 21.39 26.06
N GLU A 440 17.63 21.57 24.79
CA GLU A 440 17.76 20.64 23.66
C GLU A 440 19.20 20.16 23.42
N ALA A 441 19.34 18.83 23.25
CA ALA A 441 20.52 18.21 22.67
C ALA A 441 20.53 18.40 21.14
N PRO A 442 21.71 18.53 20.49
CA PRO A 442 21.79 18.76 19.05
C PRO A 442 21.33 17.52 18.27
N PRO A 443 20.74 17.70 17.07
CA PRO A 443 20.17 16.61 16.30
C PRO A 443 21.26 15.64 15.80
N PRO A 444 21.00 14.32 15.80
CA PRO A 444 21.91 13.35 15.23
C PRO A 444 22.02 13.54 13.71
N ARG A 445 23.22 13.33 13.19
CA ARG A 445 23.54 13.42 11.75
C ARG A 445 22.83 12.29 11.00
N MET A 446 22.00 12.69 10.04
CA MET A 446 21.07 11.84 9.29
C MET A 446 21.75 11.20 8.07
N GLU A 447 21.66 9.86 7.94
CA GLU A 447 21.98 9.14 6.71
C GLU A 447 20.72 8.81 5.89
N ARG A 448 20.90 8.71 4.57
CA ARG A 448 19.88 8.87 3.52
C ARG A 448 18.93 7.68 3.35
N SER A 449 17.67 8.02 3.05
CA SER A 449 16.59 7.13 2.58
C SER A 449 16.85 6.55 1.18
N ILE A 450 16.57 5.26 0.98
CA ILE A 450 16.62 4.60 -0.33
C ILE A 450 15.31 3.86 -0.62
N ALA A 451 14.64 4.30 -1.69
CA ALA A 451 13.57 3.59 -2.39
C ALA A 451 14.08 3.16 -3.79
N SER A 452 13.78 1.94 -4.26
CA SER A 452 13.31 1.66 -5.65
C SER A 452 13.21 0.17 -6.00
N ASP A 453 12.11 -0.16 -6.71
CA ASP A 453 11.67 -1.46 -7.22
C ASP A 453 12.52 -2.09 -8.35
N ASN A 454 13.85 -1.91 -8.37
CA ASN A 454 14.75 -2.68 -9.26
C ASN A 454 16.19 -2.76 -8.70
N ILE A 455 16.37 -2.42 -7.42
CA ILE A 455 17.66 -2.54 -6.78
C ILE A 455 17.86 -4.01 -6.42
N VAL A 456 18.76 -4.66 -7.14
CA VAL A 456 19.34 -5.92 -6.69
C VAL A 456 20.30 -5.58 -5.57
N GLU A 457 20.01 -6.05 -4.37
CA GLU A 457 20.90 -5.93 -3.22
C GLU A 457 21.80 -7.15 -3.13
N VAL A 458 23.09 -6.91 -2.92
CA VAL A 458 24.07 -7.97 -2.79
C VAL A 458 24.87 -7.81 -1.52
N VAL A 459 25.20 -8.93 -0.89
CA VAL A 459 26.08 -8.98 0.27
C VAL A 459 27.15 -10.05 0.06
N ARG A 460 28.41 -9.68 0.29
CA ARG A 460 29.52 -10.64 0.37
C ARG A 460 29.64 -11.10 1.82
N ARG A 461 29.08 -12.26 2.15
CA ARG A 461 29.14 -12.83 3.52
C ARG A 461 30.49 -13.45 3.87
N GLY A 462 31.32 -13.75 2.87
CA GLY A 462 32.68 -14.22 3.08
C GLY A 462 33.45 -14.43 1.77
N PRO A 463 34.70 -14.92 1.81
CA PRO A 463 35.56 -15.07 0.64
C PRO A 463 35.00 -16.02 -0.44
N SER A 464 34.08 -16.92 -0.06
CA SER A 464 33.43 -17.88 -0.95
C SER A 464 31.92 -17.96 -0.72
N SER A 465 31.32 -16.90 -0.18
CA SER A 465 29.88 -16.79 0.04
C SER A 465 29.39 -15.41 -0.39
N PHE A 466 28.41 -15.39 -1.29
CA PHE A 466 27.86 -14.19 -1.89
C PHE A 466 26.36 -14.36 -2.08
N ASP A 467 25.58 -13.48 -1.48
CA ASP A 467 24.14 -13.53 -1.58
C ASP A 467 23.60 -12.36 -2.38
N VAL A 468 22.67 -12.68 -3.26
CA VAL A 468 21.76 -11.73 -3.86
C VAL A 468 20.48 -11.76 -3.03
N LEU A 469 20.28 -10.73 -2.20
CA LEU A 469 19.30 -10.75 -1.12
C LEU A 469 17.89 -11.00 -1.65
N GLY A 470 17.18 -11.92 -1.00
CA GLY A 470 15.83 -12.32 -1.38
C GLY A 470 15.71 -13.06 -2.72
N ILE A 471 16.82 -13.39 -3.39
CA ILE A 471 16.79 -14.03 -4.73
C ILE A 471 17.60 -15.33 -4.75
N GLN A 472 18.92 -15.28 -4.54
CA GLN A 472 19.79 -16.44 -4.72
C GLN A 472 21.09 -16.30 -3.94
N GLY A 473 21.44 -17.34 -3.18
CA GLY A 473 22.76 -17.48 -2.58
C GLY A 473 23.72 -18.23 -3.51
N TYR A 474 24.99 -17.80 -3.50
CA TYR A 474 26.08 -18.43 -4.22
C TYR A 474 27.21 -18.81 -3.25
N SER A 475 27.79 -19.99 -3.49
CA SER A 475 28.94 -20.49 -2.74
C SER A 475 30.07 -20.95 -3.66
N GLY A 476 31.30 -21.04 -3.11
CA GLY A 476 32.45 -21.61 -3.79
C GLY A 476 32.94 -20.78 -4.99
N PRO A 477 33.27 -21.40 -6.15
CA PRO A 477 33.77 -20.69 -7.34
C PRO A 477 32.86 -19.56 -7.84
N ARG A 478 31.53 -19.77 -7.86
CA ARG A 478 30.55 -18.76 -8.31
C ARG A 478 30.53 -17.52 -7.42
N ALA A 479 30.62 -17.70 -6.10
CA ALA A 479 30.69 -16.59 -5.15
C ALA A 479 31.99 -15.79 -5.30
N ARG A 480 33.11 -16.47 -5.60
CA ARG A 480 34.41 -15.83 -5.85
C ARG A 480 34.39 -14.95 -7.11
N ILE A 481 33.74 -15.41 -8.19
CA ILE A 481 33.53 -14.60 -9.40
C ILE A 481 32.73 -13.34 -9.09
N LEU A 482 31.59 -13.46 -8.41
CA LEU A 482 30.76 -12.33 -8.01
C LEU A 482 31.53 -11.34 -7.12
N SER A 483 32.36 -11.86 -6.20
CA SER A 483 33.20 -11.05 -5.33
C SER A 483 34.25 -10.25 -6.12
N CYS A 484 34.95 -10.85 -7.09
CA CYS A 484 35.91 -10.13 -7.91
C CYS A 484 35.26 -9.03 -8.77
N LEU A 485 34.06 -9.28 -9.30
CA LEU A 485 33.30 -8.26 -10.03
C LEU A 485 32.80 -7.15 -9.09
N LEU A 486 32.46 -7.49 -7.85
CA LEU A 486 32.06 -6.53 -6.82
C LEU A 486 33.22 -5.62 -6.42
N ASP A 487 34.45 -6.14 -6.29
CA ASP A 487 35.62 -5.33 -5.97
C ASP A 487 35.85 -4.23 -7.03
N VAL A 488 35.76 -4.59 -8.32
CA VAL A 488 35.88 -3.61 -9.43
C VAL A 488 34.76 -2.58 -9.38
N LEU A 489 33.53 -3.00 -9.09
CA LEU A 489 32.38 -2.09 -8.94
C LEU A 489 32.58 -1.09 -7.79
N ILE A 490 33.09 -1.56 -6.64
CA ILE A 490 33.36 -0.72 -5.46
C ILE A 490 34.49 0.28 -5.77
N GLU A 491 35.58 -0.18 -6.39
CA GLU A 491 36.69 0.70 -6.79
C GLU A 491 36.22 1.81 -7.73
N ASP A 492 35.40 1.49 -8.74
CA ASP A 492 34.90 2.47 -9.71
C ASP A 492 33.97 3.51 -9.06
N ARG A 493 33.17 3.08 -8.07
CA ARG A 493 32.34 3.99 -7.27
C ARG A 493 33.18 4.92 -6.41
N GLN A 494 34.20 4.39 -5.74
CA GLN A 494 35.10 5.18 -4.90
C GLN A 494 35.89 6.21 -5.72
N GLN A 495 36.22 5.88 -6.97
CA GLN A 495 36.88 6.79 -7.92
C GLN A 495 35.91 7.76 -8.61
N GLY A 496 34.62 7.73 -8.28
CA GLY A 496 33.62 8.66 -8.83
C GLY A 496 33.43 8.53 -10.34
N ARG A 497 33.73 7.37 -10.94
CA ARG A 497 33.63 7.19 -12.40
C ARG A 497 32.17 7.35 -12.86
N PRO A 498 31.91 7.87 -14.07
CA PRO A 498 30.57 7.82 -14.66
C PRO A 498 30.15 6.36 -14.94
N ILE A 499 28.86 6.01 -14.75
CA ILE A 499 28.33 4.65 -14.94
C ILE A 499 28.70 4.05 -16.31
N ARG A 500 28.69 4.85 -17.38
CA ARG A 500 29.07 4.43 -18.75
C ARG A 500 30.53 3.96 -18.87
N GLU A 501 31.38 4.44 -17.96
CA GLU A 501 32.81 4.20 -17.90
C GLU A 501 33.20 3.08 -16.94
N PHE A 502 32.26 2.52 -16.17
CA PHE A 502 32.52 1.39 -15.28
C PHE A 502 33.20 0.24 -16.03
N ARG A 503 34.22 -0.31 -15.38
CA ARG A 503 35.10 -1.37 -15.87
C ARG A 503 34.44 -2.73 -15.65
N GLY A 504 34.83 -3.68 -16.49
CA GLY A 504 34.56 -5.09 -16.31
C GLY A 504 35.85 -5.89 -16.30
N LEU A 505 35.74 -7.20 -16.13
CA LEU A 505 36.84 -8.13 -16.22
C LEU A 505 36.60 -9.11 -17.38
N THR A 506 37.62 -9.30 -18.22
CA THR A 506 37.59 -10.33 -19.26
C THR A 506 37.59 -11.73 -18.64
N GLY A 507 37.15 -12.73 -19.40
CA GLY A 507 37.19 -14.13 -18.95
C GLY A 507 38.61 -14.55 -18.53
N ARG A 508 39.62 -14.13 -19.28
CA ARG A 508 41.05 -14.33 -18.96
C ARG A 508 41.46 -13.64 -17.67
N ALA A 509 41.08 -12.37 -17.46
CA ALA A 509 41.44 -11.65 -16.23
C ALA A 509 40.79 -12.26 -14.97
N LEU A 510 39.56 -12.76 -15.08
CA LEU A 510 38.92 -13.53 -14.01
C LEU A 510 39.60 -14.88 -13.76
N ALA A 511 40.01 -15.57 -14.83
CA ALA A 511 40.72 -16.84 -14.76
C ALA A 511 42.05 -16.70 -14.02
N ASP A 512 42.84 -15.67 -14.36
CA ASP A 512 44.12 -15.36 -13.72
C ASP A 512 43.92 -15.00 -12.24
N LYS A 513 42.93 -14.15 -11.91
CA LYS A 513 42.63 -13.74 -10.53
C LYS A 513 42.13 -14.88 -9.63
N LEU A 514 41.45 -15.87 -10.20
CA LEU A 514 40.81 -16.95 -9.45
C LEU A 514 41.56 -18.29 -9.54
N ASN A 515 42.73 -18.31 -10.18
CA ASN A 515 43.51 -19.51 -10.47
C ASN A 515 42.65 -20.61 -11.11
N ALA A 516 41.91 -20.25 -12.15
CA ALA A 516 40.98 -21.11 -12.88
C ALA A 516 41.25 -21.03 -14.39
N THR A 517 40.64 -21.90 -15.19
CA THR A 517 40.68 -21.78 -16.66
C THR A 517 39.61 -20.83 -17.15
N GLU A 518 39.85 -20.13 -18.26
CA GLU A 518 38.84 -19.26 -18.88
C GLU A 518 37.56 -20.02 -19.25
N TYR A 519 37.69 -21.30 -19.62
CA TYR A 519 36.56 -22.20 -19.86
C TYR A 519 35.66 -22.35 -18.61
N ASN A 520 36.27 -22.62 -17.44
CA ASN A 520 35.53 -22.76 -16.18
C ASN A 520 34.84 -21.45 -15.78
N ILE A 521 35.50 -20.30 -15.95
CA ILE A 521 34.89 -18.99 -15.68
C ILE A 521 33.65 -18.77 -16.54
N ARG A 522 33.70 -19.07 -17.85
CA ARG A 522 32.55 -18.91 -18.74
C ARG A 522 31.39 -19.83 -18.34
N GLN A 523 31.68 -21.07 -17.97
CA GLN A 523 30.69 -22.03 -17.48
C GLN A 523 30.03 -21.55 -16.18
N ASP A 524 30.82 -21.08 -15.21
CA ASP A 524 30.30 -20.59 -13.94
C ASP A 524 29.48 -19.30 -14.09
N ILE A 525 29.88 -18.36 -14.96
CA ILE A 525 29.08 -17.17 -15.26
C ILE A 525 27.76 -17.55 -15.93
N HIS A 526 27.77 -18.52 -16.86
CA HIS A 526 26.54 -19.02 -17.46
C HIS A 526 25.60 -19.61 -16.41
N ARG A 527 26.14 -20.43 -15.49
CA ARG A 527 25.37 -20.97 -14.36
C ARG A 527 24.83 -19.89 -13.45
N ILE A 528 25.64 -18.91 -13.05
CA ILE A 528 25.18 -17.76 -12.23
C ILE A 528 23.98 -17.06 -12.90
N LYS A 529 24.09 -16.75 -14.19
CA LYS A 529 23.01 -16.09 -14.95
C LYS A 529 21.77 -16.99 -15.06
N SER A 530 21.95 -18.29 -15.27
CA SER A 530 20.86 -19.26 -15.35
C SER A 530 20.15 -19.43 -14.01
N ASP A 531 20.89 -19.63 -12.93
CA ASP A 531 20.36 -19.78 -11.56
C ASP A 531 19.65 -18.49 -11.13
N PHE A 532 20.28 -17.33 -11.37
CA PHE A 532 19.66 -16.03 -11.08
C PHE A 532 18.36 -15.88 -11.85
N ARG A 533 18.34 -16.23 -13.14
CA ARG A 533 17.14 -16.17 -13.97
C ARG A 533 16.07 -17.16 -13.51
N ALA A 534 16.45 -18.37 -13.11
CA ALA A 534 15.52 -19.37 -12.61
C ALA A 534 14.87 -18.91 -11.29
N SER A 535 15.68 -18.49 -10.31
CA SER A 535 15.20 -17.99 -9.02
C SER A 535 14.39 -16.70 -9.20
N TRP A 536 14.85 -15.78 -10.04
CA TRP A 536 14.08 -14.59 -10.40
C TRP A 536 12.74 -14.95 -11.05
N THR A 537 12.73 -15.85 -12.04
CA THR A 537 11.47 -16.25 -12.70
C THR A 537 10.54 -16.98 -11.72
N ALA A 538 11.08 -17.78 -10.81
CA ALA A 538 10.29 -18.43 -9.76
C ALA A 538 9.68 -17.42 -8.77
N ILE A 539 10.36 -16.31 -8.48
CA ILE A 539 9.91 -15.28 -7.55
C ILE A 539 8.94 -14.27 -8.22
N TYR A 540 9.23 -13.90 -9.47
CA TYR A 540 8.57 -12.78 -10.16
C TYR A 540 7.70 -13.20 -11.37
N ASP A 541 7.63 -14.51 -11.67
CA ASP A 541 6.85 -15.10 -12.78
C ASP A 541 7.13 -14.47 -14.16
N MET A 542 8.33 -13.92 -14.33
CA MET A 542 8.84 -13.34 -15.57
C MET A 542 10.36 -13.35 -15.58
N PRO A 543 11.04 -13.39 -16.73
CA PRO A 543 12.50 -13.36 -16.78
C PRO A 543 13.04 -12.00 -16.29
N PRO A 544 14.23 -11.96 -15.67
CA PRO A 544 14.85 -10.73 -15.22
C PRO A 544 15.16 -9.80 -16.41
N PRO A 545 15.13 -8.48 -16.22
CA PRO A 545 15.70 -7.53 -17.16
C PRO A 545 17.13 -7.93 -17.56
N LYS A 546 17.52 -7.60 -18.80
CA LYS A 546 18.85 -7.91 -19.31
C LYS A 546 19.91 -7.25 -18.42
N ASP A 547 20.97 -8.01 -18.11
CA ASP A 547 22.13 -7.55 -17.34
C ASP A 547 21.80 -7.02 -15.94
N LEU A 548 20.69 -7.49 -15.33
CA LEU A 548 20.24 -7.05 -14.02
C LEU A 548 21.22 -7.41 -12.87
N LEU A 549 21.87 -8.57 -12.94
CA LEU A 549 22.94 -8.97 -12.02
C LEU A 549 24.33 -8.83 -12.67
N ILE A 550 24.63 -9.69 -13.65
CA ILE A 550 25.89 -9.66 -14.43
C ILE A 550 25.60 -9.19 -15.86
N GLY A 551 26.24 -8.09 -16.25
CA GLY A 551 26.34 -7.63 -17.63
C GLY A 551 27.56 -8.19 -18.37
N ASN A 552 27.52 -8.13 -19.71
CA ASN A 552 28.70 -8.40 -20.55
C ASN A 552 28.79 -7.37 -21.67
N ARG A 553 29.99 -6.81 -21.87
CA ARG A 553 30.32 -5.85 -22.92
C ARG A 553 31.52 -6.37 -23.71
N SER A 554 31.43 -6.37 -25.04
CA SER A 554 32.50 -6.89 -25.91
C SER A 554 33.84 -6.17 -25.71
N ASP A 555 33.81 -4.90 -25.34
CA ASP A 555 34.98 -4.05 -25.09
C ASP A 555 35.52 -4.13 -23.65
N LYS A 556 34.72 -4.62 -22.69
CA LYS A 556 35.03 -4.53 -21.24
C LYS A 556 34.91 -5.84 -20.46
N GLY A 557 34.43 -6.92 -21.07
CA GLY A 557 34.16 -8.19 -20.39
C GLY A 557 32.93 -8.14 -19.48
N TYR A 558 32.95 -8.96 -18.42
CA TYR A 558 31.85 -9.12 -17.47
C TYR A 558 31.90 -8.06 -16.38
N PHE A 559 30.74 -7.57 -15.94
CA PHE A 559 30.62 -6.58 -14.87
C PHE A 559 29.35 -6.82 -14.05
N LEU A 560 29.35 -6.42 -12.78
CA LEU A 560 28.11 -6.32 -12.00
C LEU A 560 27.35 -5.06 -12.40
N ASN A 561 26.03 -5.16 -12.45
CA ASN A 561 25.18 -4.02 -12.80
C ASN A 561 25.53 -2.79 -11.91
N PRO A 562 25.89 -1.64 -12.50
CA PRO A 562 26.31 -0.46 -11.75
C PRO A 562 25.27 0.08 -10.76
N LYS A 563 24.01 -0.33 -10.88
CA LYS A 563 22.89 0.07 -10.01
C LYS A 563 22.62 -0.88 -8.84
N ILE A 564 23.37 -1.98 -8.71
CA ILE A 564 23.27 -2.92 -7.58
C ILE A 564 23.59 -2.20 -6.26
N HIS A 565 22.78 -2.39 -5.24
CA HIS A 565 23.09 -1.87 -3.91
C HIS A 565 23.95 -2.89 -3.16
N VAL A 566 25.05 -2.42 -2.57
CA VAL A 566 26.02 -3.28 -1.89
C VAL A 566 25.79 -3.11 -0.40
N VAL A 567 25.38 -4.18 0.25
CA VAL A 567 25.07 -4.20 1.68
C VAL A 567 26.26 -4.82 2.41
N THR A 568 26.64 -4.26 3.55
CA THR A 568 27.67 -4.84 4.42
C THR A 568 27.08 -6.02 5.21
N PRO A 569 27.86 -7.06 5.56
CA PRO A 569 27.35 -8.20 6.33
C PRO A 569 26.68 -7.82 7.66
N GLU A 570 27.12 -6.72 8.27
CA GLU A 570 26.57 -6.15 9.52
C GLU A 570 25.14 -5.60 9.36
N ASN A 571 24.74 -5.27 8.14
CA ASN A 571 23.43 -4.71 7.79
C ASN A 571 22.46 -5.78 7.24
N VAL A 572 22.84 -7.06 7.28
CA VAL A 572 22.00 -8.19 6.87
C VAL A 572 21.70 -9.08 8.07
N GLY A 573 20.74 -8.64 8.89
CA GLY A 573 20.07 -9.41 9.94
C GLY A 573 18.91 -10.21 9.38
#